data_AF-A0A957UUF0-F1
#
_entry.id   AF-A0A957UUF0-F1
#
_cell.length_a   1.000
_cell.length_b   1.000
_cell.length_c   1.000
_cell.angle_alpha   90.00
_cell.angle_beta   90.00
_cell.angle_gamma   90.00
#
_symmetry.space_group_name_H-M   'P 1'
#
loop_
_entity.id
_entity.type
_entity.pdbx_description
1 polymer ?
#
loop_
_entity_poly.entity_id
_entity_poly.type
_entity_poly.pdbx_seq_one_letter_code
_entity_poly.pdbx_strand_id
1 'polypeptide(L)'
;MLEHTASGRSALWLQSSAPITDAVIETSQPPTTTAVGDLIWFDADNDGSFDADEQGLNNVILALYPAGASVEAAPFMTTTSSALDGRDGRYLFSNVPPGEYFIHIPATQFQPDGPLNGLVSTGPTAGDPNDNEDEDAPASDNGLNNGQPAQNGISSGSFQLTLGDEPTGENVGDAPAAWDNYDNLTIDFGFYRPLQIGN
;
A
#
# COMPACT_ATOMS: atom_id res chain seq x y z
N MET A 1 44.42 -52.09 -28.61
CA MET A 1 43.22 -52.95 -28.54
C MET A 1 43.35 -53.80 -27.29
N LEU A 2 42.51 -53.74 -26.26
CA LEU A 2 41.21 -53.09 -26.06
C LEU A 2 41.04 -52.87 -24.54
N GLU A 3 40.20 -51.90 -24.22
CA GLU A 3 39.82 -51.36 -22.91
C GLU A 3 39.20 -52.43 -21.98
N HIS A 4 39.41 -52.30 -20.66
CA HIS A 4 38.64 -52.99 -19.62
C HIS A 4 37.87 -51.93 -18.83
N THR A 5 36.54 -51.99 -18.90
CA THR A 5 35.60 -51.21 -18.09
C THR A 5 35.46 -51.82 -16.70
N ALA A 6 35.58 -51.00 -15.65
CA ALA A 6 34.91 -51.23 -14.37
C ALA A 6 34.67 -49.90 -13.63
N SER A 7 33.45 -49.79 -13.13
CA SER A 7 32.75 -48.62 -12.62
C SER A 7 33.08 -48.27 -11.15
N GLY A 8 32.99 -46.98 -10.82
CA GLY A 8 32.51 -46.47 -9.52
C GLY A 8 33.51 -46.42 -8.34
N ARG A 9 34.07 -45.23 -8.07
CA ARG A 9 34.78 -44.87 -6.82
C ARG A 9 33.71 -44.39 -5.79
N SER A 10 33.57 -44.98 -4.59
CA SER A 10 34.30 -44.68 -3.32
C SER A 10 34.41 -43.16 -3.06
N ALA A 11 34.10 -42.57 -1.90
CA ALA A 11 34.16 -43.05 -0.52
C ALA A 11 33.37 -42.14 0.44
N LEU A 12 32.92 -42.72 1.56
CA LEU A 12 32.50 -42.06 2.79
C LEU A 12 33.73 -41.79 3.66
N TRP A 13 34.00 -40.55 4.14
CA TRP A 13 34.66 -40.26 5.43
C TRP A 13 34.54 -38.79 5.87
N LEU A 14 34.05 -38.65 7.12
CA LEU A 14 34.40 -37.73 8.22
C LEU A 14 34.25 -36.19 8.15
N GLN A 15 33.53 -35.73 9.18
CA GLN A 15 33.32 -34.38 9.71
C GLN A 15 34.65 -33.70 10.11
N SER A 16 34.84 -32.43 9.72
CA SER A 16 35.94 -31.56 10.18
C SER A 16 35.40 -30.19 10.58
N SER A 17 35.77 -29.76 11.78
CA SER A 17 35.30 -28.58 12.52
C SER A 17 36.21 -27.35 12.33
N ALA A 18 35.61 -26.19 12.01
CA ALA A 18 36.11 -24.85 12.35
C ALA A 18 34.94 -23.83 12.35
N PRO A 19 34.98 -22.77 13.17
CA PRO A 19 33.80 -22.00 13.60
C PRO A 19 33.40 -20.85 12.65
N ILE A 20 32.08 -20.64 12.57
CA ILE A 20 31.25 -19.47 12.17
C ILE A 20 31.94 -18.16 11.74
N THR A 21 31.51 -17.60 10.59
CA THR A 21 31.03 -16.21 10.41
C THR A 21 30.59 -16.03 8.96
N ASP A 22 29.28 -16.03 8.67
CA ASP A 22 28.57 -14.92 8.00
C ASP A 22 27.17 -15.40 7.63
N ALA A 23 26.17 -14.56 7.88
CA ALA A 23 24.81 -14.81 7.47
C ALA A 23 24.78 -14.89 5.93
N VAL A 24 24.53 -16.09 5.39
CA VAL A 24 24.10 -16.20 3.99
C VAL A 24 22.72 -15.57 3.92
N ILE A 25 22.74 -14.28 3.61
CA ILE A 25 21.74 -13.44 2.96
C ILE A 25 20.46 -14.23 2.58
N GLU A 26 19.45 -14.12 3.43
CA GLU A 26 18.04 -14.40 3.11
C GLU A 26 17.53 -13.36 2.08
N THR A 27 18.00 -13.39 0.83
CA THR A 27 17.45 -12.52 -0.25
C THR A 27 17.32 -13.18 -1.63
N SER A 28 17.31 -14.52 -1.74
CA SER A 28 17.35 -15.17 -3.06
C SER A 28 16.00 -15.65 -3.60
N GLN A 29 14.87 -15.31 -2.97
CA GLN A 29 13.55 -15.62 -3.54
C GLN A 29 12.80 -14.33 -3.85
N PRO A 30 12.26 -14.17 -5.08
CA PRO A 30 11.36 -13.06 -5.35
C PRO A 30 10.15 -13.15 -4.41
N PRO A 31 9.64 -12.00 -3.92
CA PRO A 31 8.48 -12.00 -3.06
C PRO A 31 7.30 -12.64 -3.81
N THR A 32 6.49 -13.39 -3.08
CA THR A 32 5.30 -14.07 -3.61
C THR A 32 4.01 -13.29 -3.33
N THR A 33 4.15 -12.13 -2.70
CA THR A 33 3.10 -11.22 -2.25
C THR A 33 3.53 -9.79 -2.54
N THR A 34 2.56 -8.92 -2.70
CA THR A 34 2.71 -7.48 -2.83
C THR A 34 2.37 -6.77 -1.51
N ALA A 35 2.60 -5.47 -1.46
CA ALA A 35 2.01 -4.56 -0.50
C ALA A 35 1.24 -3.44 -1.21
N VAL A 36 0.32 -2.80 -0.50
CA VAL A 36 -0.39 -1.62 -1.00
C VAL A 36 -0.64 -0.58 0.08
N GLY A 37 -0.51 0.70 -0.25
CA GLY A 37 -0.92 1.82 0.58
C GLY A 37 -0.41 3.14 0.04
N ASP A 38 -0.39 4.15 0.90
CA ASP A 38 0.72 5.09 1.06
C ASP A 38 0.35 6.17 2.09
N LEU A 39 -0.43 7.18 1.71
CA LEU A 39 -0.72 8.35 2.54
C LEU A 39 -2.22 8.65 2.66
N ILE A 40 -2.57 9.20 3.83
CA ILE A 40 -3.85 9.87 4.07
C ILE A 40 -3.53 11.25 4.63
N TRP A 41 -4.05 12.32 4.04
CA TRP A 41 -3.75 13.69 4.49
C TRP A 41 -4.96 14.60 4.53
N PHE A 42 -4.79 15.71 5.25
CA PHE A 42 -5.70 16.84 5.22
C PHE A 42 -5.30 17.77 4.09
N ASP A 43 -6.05 17.69 3.00
CA ASP A 43 -5.93 18.57 1.85
C ASP A 43 -6.57 19.93 2.19
N ALA A 44 -5.73 20.93 2.40
CA ALA A 44 -6.15 22.22 2.94
C ALA A 44 -6.73 23.16 1.87
N ASP A 45 -6.30 23.02 0.62
CA ASP A 45 -6.71 23.88 -0.49
C ASP A 45 -7.55 23.18 -1.57
N ASN A 46 -7.79 21.87 -1.39
CA ASN A 46 -8.59 20.99 -2.22
C ASN A 46 -8.05 20.95 -3.66
N ASP A 47 -6.77 20.61 -3.81
CA ASP A 47 -6.12 20.45 -5.10
C ASP A 47 -5.76 19.01 -5.45
N GLY A 48 -5.90 18.09 -4.50
CA GLY A 48 -5.67 16.66 -4.69
C GLY A 48 -4.20 16.24 -4.67
N SER A 49 -3.30 17.10 -4.20
CA SER A 49 -1.88 16.81 -3.97
C SER A 49 -1.55 16.89 -2.48
N PHE A 50 -0.44 16.27 -2.05
CA PHE A 50 0.08 16.48 -0.71
C PHE A 50 1.15 17.59 -0.69
N ASP A 51 0.79 18.73 -0.12
CA ASP A 51 1.65 19.92 -0.10
C ASP A 51 2.47 20.07 1.19
N ALA A 52 3.55 20.85 1.14
CA ALA A 52 4.48 21.02 2.26
C ALA A 52 3.86 21.61 3.55
N ASP A 53 2.72 22.30 3.44
CA ASP A 53 1.98 22.89 4.57
C ASP A 53 0.81 22.01 5.04
N GLU A 54 0.64 20.84 4.44
CA GLU A 54 -0.43 19.89 4.74
C GLU A 54 0.01 18.81 5.72
N GLN A 55 -0.96 18.12 6.32
CA GLN A 55 -0.69 17.18 7.39
C GLN A 55 -1.33 15.82 7.12
N GLY A 56 -0.53 14.77 7.30
CA GLY A 56 -1.02 13.40 7.35
C GLY A 56 -2.01 13.14 8.50
N LEU A 57 -3.02 12.31 8.26
CA LEU A 57 -4.10 11.99 9.18
C LEU A 57 -3.93 10.59 9.78
N ASN A 58 -3.54 10.55 11.06
CA ASN A 58 -3.35 9.31 11.83
C ASN A 58 -4.66 8.73 12.38
N ASN A 59 -4.63 7.44 12.72
CA ASN A 59 -5.72 6.68 13.33
C ASN A 59 -6.95 6.49 12.42
N VAL A 60 -6.79 6.65 11.11
CA VAL A 60 -7.84 6.36 10.13
C VAL A 60 -7.81 4.87 9.83
N ILE A 61 -8.94 4.20 10.02
CA ILE A 61 -9.09 2.78 9.67
C ILE A 61 -9.36 2.64 8.18
N LEU A 62 -8.63 1.72 7.54
CA LEU A 62 -8.82 1.34 6.14
C LEU A 62 -9.07 -0.15 6.04
N ALA A 63 -9.84 -0.54 5.02
CA ALA A 63 -10.21 -1.91 4.75
C ALA A 63 -9.96 -2.24 3.28
N LEU A 64 -9.21 -3.32 3.02
CA LEU A 64 -8.93 -3.84 1.68
C LEU A 64 -9.96 -4.90 1.31
N TYR A 65 -10.49 -4.82 0.09
CA TYR A 65 -11.49 -5.74 -0.44
C TYR A 65 -11.06 -6.26 -1.83
N PRO A 66 -11.36 -7.52 -2.16
CA PRO A 66 -11.25 -8.00 -3.54
C PRO A 66 -12.22 -7.23 -4.44
N ALA A 67 -11.83 -6.98 -5.69
CA ALA A 67 -12.67 -6.27 -6.64
C ALA A 67 -14.06 -6.91 -6.79
N GLY A 68 -15.10 -6.07 -6.80
CA GLY A 68 -16.49 -6.49 -6.87
C GLY A 68 -17.09 -7.04 -5.57
N ALA A 69 -16.31 -7.13 -4.47
CA ALA A 69 -16.86 -7.45 -3.17
C ALA A 69 -17.75 -6.31 -2.63
N SER A 70 -18.75 -6.66 -1.82
CA SER A 70 -19.56 -5.68 -1.11
C SER A 70 -18.83 -5.19 0.13
N VAL A 71 -18.86 -3.87 0.39
CA VAL A 71 -18.31 -3.27 1.62
C VAL A 71 -19.05 -3.71 2.90
N GLU A 72 -20.24 -4.28 2.77
CA GLU A 72 -20.99 -4.89 3.87
C GLU A 72 -20.46 -6.28 4.27
N ALA A 73 -19.61 -6.88 3.43
CA ALA A 73 -18.93 -8.13 3.75
C ALA A 73 -17.72 -7.88 4.66
N ALA A 74 -17.20 -8.97 5.26
CA ALA A 74 -15.93 -8.89 5.97
C ALA A 74 -14.81 -8.48 4.99
N PRO A 75 -13.96 -7.51 5.35
CA PRO A 75 -12.82 -7.14 4.52
C PRO A 75 -11.80 -8.27 4.44
N PHE A 76 -10.98 -8.24 3.39
CA PHE A 76 -9.84 -9.16 3.28
C PHE A 76 -8.77 -8.82 4.32
N MET A 77 -8.49 -7.53 4.50
CA MET A 77 -7.56 -7.03 5.51
C MET A 77 -8.01 -5.66 6.02
N THR A 78 -7.62 -5.31 7.24
CA THR A 78 -7.78 -3.95 7.79
C THR A 78 -6.44 -3.44 8.28
N THR A 79 -6.18 -2.16 8.09
CA THR A 79 -5.01 -1.46 8.65
C THR A 79 -5.45 -0.13 9.26
N THR A 80 -4.51 0.59 9.87
CA THR A 80 -4.78 1.91 10.47
C THR A 80 -3.60 2.83 10.18
N SER A 81 -3.89 4.03 9.70
CA SER A 81 -2.85 5.02 9.43
C SER A 81 -2.12 5.45 10.70
N SER A 82 -0.84 5.70 10.59
CA SER A 82 0.02 6.08 11.71
C SER A 82 1.25 6.85 11.23
N ALA A 83 2.06 7.34 12.18
CA ALA A 83 3.33 7.96 11.86
C ALA A 83 4.37 6.90 11.48
N LEU A 84 4.98 7.03 10.30
CA LEU A 84 6.10 6.23 9.82
C LEU A 84 7.21 7.16 9.31
N ASP A 85 8.45 6.90 9.72
CA ASP A 85 9.63 7.70 9.34
C ASP A 85 9.50 9.23 9.53
N GLY A 86 8.76 9.64 10.56
CA GLY A 86 8.54 11.05 10.87
C GLY A 86 7.50 11.75 10.01
N ARG A 87 6.75 11.00 9.18
CA ARG A 87 5.59 11.46 8.43
C ARG A 87 4.32 10.84 9.01
N ASP A 88 3.33 11.66 9.31
CA ASP A 88 2.00 11.22 9.74
C ASP A 88 1.18 10.69 8.54
N GLY A 89 0.10 9.96 8.80
CA GLY A 89 -0.89 9.58 7.78
C GLY A 89 -0.56 8.31 7.00
N ARG A 90 0.55 7.64 7.30
CA ARG A 90 1.04 6.50 6.52
C ARG A 90 0.29 5.22 6.84
N TYR A 91 -0.03 4.43 5.83
CA TYR A 91 -0.68 3.14 6.01
C TYR A 91 -0.16 2.10 5.02
N LEU A 92 -0.22 0.83 5.41
CA LEU A 92 0.27 -0.27 4.58
C LEU A 92 -0.56 -1.54 4.81
N PHE A 93 -0.95 -2.19 3.72
CA PHE A 93 -1.40 -3.58 3.68
C PHE A 93 -0.26 -4.43 3.15
N SER A 94 0.42 -5.16 4.03
CA SER A 94 1.53 -6.04 3.65
C SER A 94 1.06 -7.47 3.33
N ASN A 95 1.87 -8.21 2.57
CA ASN A 95 1.65 -9.64 2.28
C ASN A 95 0.33 -9.93 1.55
N VAL A 96 -0.05 -9.06 0.62
CA VAL A 96 -1.25 -9.20 -0.20
C VAL A 96 -0.95 -10.12 -1.39
N PRO A 97 -1.76 -11.16 -1.65
CA PRO A 97 -1.60 -11.97 -2.85
C PRO A 97 -1.93 -11.14 -4.10
N PRO A 98 -1.24 -11.35 -5.24
CA PRO A 98 -1.57 -10.69 -6.50
C PRO A 98 -3.05 -10.89 -6.88
N GLY A 99 -3.65 -9.85 -7.44
CA GLY A 99 -5.08 -9.82 -7.75
C GLY A 99 -5.63 -8.40 -7.84
N GLU A 100 -6.92 -8.29 -8.09
CA GLU A 100 -7.62 -7.00 -8.19
C GLU A 100 -8.30 -6.66 -6.86
N TYR A 101 -8.07 -5.45 -6.36
CA TYR A 101 -8.56 -4.99 -5.06
C TYR A 101 -9.06 -3.55 -5.12
N PHE A 102 -9.75 -3.12 -4.07
CA PHE A 102 -10.01 -1.71 -3.79
C PHE A 102 -9.91 -1.48 -2.28
N ILE A 103 -9.58 -0.25 -1.88
CA ILE A 103 -9.53 0.17 -0.48
C ILE A 103 -10.80 0.93 -0.15
N HIS A 104 -11.30 0.74 1.07
CA HIS A 104 -12.46 1.40 1.62
C HIS A 104 -12.15 1.98 3.01
N ILE A 105 -12.44 3.26 3.18
CA ILE A 105 -12.44 3.96 4.46
C ILE A 105 -13.88 3.94 5.00
N PRO A 106 -14.15 3.21 6.10
CA PRO A 106 -15.50 3.02 6.61
C PRO A 106 -16.19 4.32 6.99
N ALA A 107 -17.52 4.35 6.82
CA ALA A 107 -18.37 5.47 7.20
C ALA A 107 -18.18 5.94 8.66
N THR A 108 -17.82 5.01 9.56
CA THR A 108 -17.52 5.31 10.97
C THR A 108 -16.37 6.28 11.17
N GLN A 109 -15.44 6.38 10.22
CA GLN A 109 -14.33 7.33 10.28
C GLN A 109 -14.78 8.79 10.12
N PHE A 110 -15.94 9.00 9.49
CA PHE A 110 -16.53 10.30 9.19
C PHE A 110 -17.68 10.69 10.14
N GLN A 111 -18.06 9.78 11.04
CA GLN A 111 -19.07 10.02 12.07
C GLN A 111 -18.55 10.97 13.17
N PRO A 112 -19.41 11.51 14.04
CA PRO A 112 -18.96 12.20 15.25
C PRO A 112 -17.92 11.35 16.00
N ASP A 113 -16.86 12.00 16.47
CA ASP A 113 -15.68 11.40 17.12
C ASP A 113 -14.75 10.57 16.22
N GLY A 114 -15.07 10.41 14.93
CA GLY A 114 -14.19 9.83 13.93
C GLY A 114 -13.06 10.78 13.49
N PRO A 115 -11.90 10.25 13.07
CA PRO A 115 -10.74 11.07 12.67
C PRO A 115 -11.02 11.96 11.46
N LEU A 116 -11.99 11.60 10.60
CA LEU A 116 -12.37 12.32 9.38
C LEU A 116 -13.70 13.07 9.54
N ASN A 117 -14.15 13.33 10.77
CA ASN A 117 -15.42 13.98 11.01
C ASN A 117 -15.50 15.37 10.33
N GLY A 118 -16.51 15.54 9.48
CA GLY A 118 -16.75 16.77 8.73
C GLY A 118 -15.78 17.00 7.56
N LEU A 119 -14.98 15.99 7.20
CA LEU A 119 -14.16 15.99 6.00
C LEU A 119 -14.85 15.23 4.86
N VAL A 120 -14.47 15.55 3.63
CA VAL A 120 -14.91 14.87 2.41
C VAL A 120 -13.68 14.62 1.52
N SER A 121 -13.76 13.63 0.62
CA SER A 121 -12.68 13.37 -0.35
C SER A 121 -12.38 14.63 -1.14
N THR A 122 -11.10 14.90 -1.39
CA THR A 122 -10.69 15.98 -2.27
C THR A 122 -11.03 15.68 -3.73
N GLY A 123 -10.83 16.67 -4.58
CA GLY A 123 -10.85 16.50 -6.02
C GLY A 123 -9.90 17.50 -6.67
N PRO A 124 -9.27 17.12 -7.79
CA PRO A 124 -9.56 15.96 -8.66
C PRO A 124 -9.10 14.60 -8.11
N THR A 125 -9.90 13.57 -8.38
CA THR A 125 -9.53 12.16 -8.16
C THR A 125 -8.57 11.71 -9.27
N ALA A 126 -7.53 10.95 -8.92
CA ALA A 126 -6.60 10.29 -9.84
C ALA A 126 -7.34 9.54 -10.95
N GLY A 127 -6.84 9.67 -12.18
CA GLY A 127 -7.44 9.06 -13.36
C GLY A 127 -7.25 7.54 -13.44
N ASP A 128 -6.16 7.04 -12.85
CA ASP A 128 -5.79 5.62 -12.81
C ASP A 128 -5.13 5.30 -11.45
N PRO A 129 -5.72 4.46 -10.59
CA PRO A 129 -5.11 4.09 -9.30
C PRO A 129 -3.88 3.17 -9.45
N ASN A 130 -3.48 2.80 -10.66
CA ASN A 130 -2.28 2.02 -10.97
C ASN A 130 -1.23 2.84 -11.73
N ASP A 131 -1.39 4.16 -11.80
CA ASP A 131 -0.36 5.00 -12.38
C ASP A 131 0.89 5.05 -11.49
N ASN A 132 1.93 5.69 -12.02
CA ASN A 132 3.21 5.88 -11.36
C ASN A 132 3.28 7.29 -10.74
N GLU A 133 2.12 7.90 -10.51
CA GLU A 133 1.99 9.20 -9.85
C GLU A 133 1.93 8.95 -8.34
N ASP A 134 2.79 9.66 -7.61
CA ASP A 134 3.02 9.52 -6.15
C ASP A 134 2.42 10.74 -5.42
N GLU A 135 2.53 10.82 -4.09
CA GLU A 135 1.92 11.84 -3.22
C GLU A 135 2.13 13.30 -3.71
N ASP A 136 3.27 13.58 -4.36
CA ASP A 136 3.69 14.89 -4.89
C ASP A 136 3.09 15.24 -6.29
N ALA A 137 2.35 14.32 -6.91
CA ALA A 137 1.75 14.51 -8.23
C ALA A 137 0.40 15.25 -8.15
N PRO A 138 0.05 16.06 -9.17
CA PRO A 138 -1.27 16.66 -9.25
C PRO A 138 -2.35 15.58 -9.36
N ALA A 139 -3.37 15.61 -8.49
CA ALA A 139 -4.47 14.65 -8.47
C ALA A 139 -4.10 13.23 -8.02
N SER A 140 -3.23 13.08 -7.01
CA SER A 140 -2.87 11.79 -6.42
C SER A 140 -3.98 11.16 -5.57
N ASP A 141 -5.02 11.91 -5.16
CA ASP A 141 -6.17 11.34 -4.43
C ASP A 141 -6.90 10.24 -5.21
N ASN A 142 -6.92 9.01 -4.70
CA ASN A 142 -7.71 7.92 -5.32
C ASN A 142 -9.12 7.80 -4.72
N GLY A 143 -9.50 8.65 -3.77
CA GLY A 143 -10.80 8.66 -3.15
C GLY A 143 -11.94 8.97 -4.13
N LEU A 144 -12.81 7.99 -4.39
CA LEU A 144 -14.01 8.20 -5.18
C LEU A 144 -14.99 9.08 -4.39
N ASN A 145 -15.09 10.33 -4.85
CA ASN A 145 -15.95 11.37 -4.31
C ASN A 145 -17.37 10.87 -4.00
N ASN A 146 -17.75 10.93 -2.72
CA ASN A 146 -19.07 10.58 -2.22
C ASN A 146 -19.70 11.78 -1.51
N GLY A 147 -20.91 12.18 -1.90
CA GLY A 147 -21.61 13.32 -1.28
C GLY A 147 -22.06 13.08 0.18
N GLN A 148 -21.91 11.86 0.70
CA GLN A 148 -22.29 11.48 2.07
C GLN A 148 -21.32 10.47 2.69
N PRO A 149 -20.05 10.85 2.95
CA PRO A 149 -19.03 9.92 3.45
C PRO A 149 -19.36 9.38 4.85
N ALA A 150 -20.05 10.16 5.68
CA ALA A 150 -20.56 9.67 6.97
C ALA A 150 -21.58 8.54 6.85
N GLN A 151 -22.26 8.37 5.72
CA GLN A 151 -23.22 7.27 5.53
C GLN A 151 -22.58 6.09 4.81
N ASN A 152 -21.73 6.37 3.83
CA ASN A 152 -21.30 5.38 2.85
C ASN A 152 -19.80 5.07 2.90
N GLY A 153 -19.01 5.84 3.65
CA GLY A 153 -17.56 5.84 3.57
C GLY A 153 -17.04 6.40 2.25
N ILE A 154 -15.75 6.20 2.02
CA ILE A 154 -15.04 6.54 0.78
C ILE A 154 -14.29 5.30 0.31
N SER A 155 -14.27 5.06 -1.00
CA SER A 155 -13.54 3.93 -1.59
C SER A 155 -12.62 4.42 -2.69
N SER A 156 -11.54 3.70 -2.96
CA SER A 156 -10.77 3.87 -4.18
C SER A 156 -11.48 3.28 -5.40
N GLY A 157 -10.94 3.54 -6.59
CA GLY A 157 -11.13 2.67 -7.75
C GLY A 157 -10.54 1.27 -7.51
N SER A 158 -10.88 0.31 -8.38
CA SER A 158 -10.18 -0.98 -8.39
C SER A 158 -8.77 -0.79 -8.95
N PHE A 159 -7.79 -1.44 -8.33
CA PHE A 159 -6.39 -1.48 -8.75
C PHE A 159 -5.92 -2.94 -8.88
N GLN A 160 -4.96 -3.18 -9.77
CA GLN A 160 -4.39 -4.52 -10.00
C GLN A 160 -3.04 -4.63 -9.32
N LEU A 161 -2.87 -5.66 -8.48
CA LEU A 161 -1.59 -6.02 -7.90
C LEU A 161 -0.95 -7.17 -8.69
N THR A 162 0.20 -6.91 -9.32
CA THR A 162 0.99 -7.83 -10.13
C THR A 162 2.47 -7.80 -9.73
N LEU A 163 2.99 -8.96 -9.29
CA LEU A 163 4.41 -9.10 -8.91
C LEU A 163 5.35 -8.69 -10.05
N GLY A 164 6.19 -7.69 -9.80
CA GLY A 164 7.22 -7.24 -10.72
C GLY A 164 6.75 -6.24 -11.78
N ASP A 165 5.47 -5.87 -11.77
CA ASP A 165 4.86 -4.91 -12.69
C ASP A 165 4.11 -3.78 -11.93
N GLU A 166 4.39 -3.60 -10.64
CA GLU A 166 3.84 -2.45 -9.89
C GLU A 166 4.51 -1.13 -10.31
N PRO A 167 3.85 0.02 -10.01
CA PRO A 167 4.47 1.33 -10.00
C PRO A 167 5.85 1.36 -9.29
N THR A 168 6.70 2.30 -9.70
CA THR A 168 8.09 2.42 -9.22
C THR A 168 8.46 3.88 -8.96
N GLY A 169 9.34 4.11 -8.00
CA GLY A 169 9.79 5.46 -7.66
C GLY A 169 8.95 6.15 -6.59
N GLU A 170 7.96 5.46 -6.02
CA GLU A 170 7.27 5.83 -4.78
C GLU A 170 8.22 5.68 -3.58
N ASN A 171 8.99 6.72 -3.29
CA ASN A 171 10.08 6.60 -2.32
C ASN A 171 9.58 6.81 -0.90
N VAL A 172 9.01 5.76 -0.34
CA VAL A 172 8.71 5.69 1.09
C VAL A 172 9.17 4.36 1.68
N GLY A 173 9.93 4.48 2.78
CA GLY A 173 10.79 3.43 3.33
C GLY A 173 10.07 2.13 3.64
N ASP A 174 10.55 1.04 3.01
CA ASP A 174 10.89 -0.24 3.65
C ASP A 174 11.30 -1.31 2.60
N ALA A 175 10.95 -1.13 1.31
CA ALA A 175 11.40 -2.03 0.25
C ALA A 175 12.83 -1.67 -0.22
N PRO A 176 13.78 -2.63 -0.28
CA PRO A 176 15.01 -2.42 -1.01
C PRO A 176 14.66 -2.04 -2.45
N ALA A 177 15.33 -1.06 -3.06
CA ALA A 177 15.11 -0.61 -4.45
C ALA A 177 15.14 -1.73 -5.53
N ALA A 178 15.55 -2.95 -5.17
CA ALA A 178 15.48 -4.14 -6.01
C ALA A 178 14.08 -4.79 -6.08
N TRP A 179 13.14 -4.37 -5.23
CA TRP A 179 11.79 -4.91 -5.11
C TRP A 179 10.70 -3.83 -5.17
N ASP A 180 11.07 -2.61 -5.56
CA ASP A 180 10.18 -1.46 -5.72
C ASP A 180 8.95 -1.79 -6.59
N ASN A 181 9.17 -2.50 -7.69
CA ASN A 181 8.12 -2.96 -8.61
C ASN A 181 7.26 -4.14 -8.10
N TYR A 182 7.26 -4.42 -6.80
CA TYR A 182 6.43 -5.46 -6.18
C TYR A 182 5.40 -4.90 -5.17
N ASP A 183 5.50 -3.63 -4.82
CA ASP A 183 4.57 -2.96 -3.91
C ASP A 183 3.95 -1.77 -4.66
N ASN A 184 2.65 -1.54 -4.46
CA ASN A 184 1.95 -0.38 -5.03
C ASN A 184 1.77 0.66 -3.93
N LEU A 185 2.59 1.70 -3.95
CA LEU A 185 2.55 2.79 -2.98
C LEU A 185 1.99 4.08 -3.59
N THR A 186 1.07 3.95 -4.56
CA THR A 186 0.38 5.10 -5.19
C THR A 186 -1.07 5.24 -4.73
N ILE A 187 -1.49 4.45 -3.73
CA ILE A 187 -2.88 4.53 -3.25
C ILE A 187 -3.00 5.51 -2.10
N ASP A 188 -3.55 6.66 -2.41
CA ASP A 188 -3.55 7.87 -1.62
C ASP A 188 -4.97 8.41 -1.38
N PHE A 189 -5.17 9.05 -0.22
CA PHE A 189 -6.46 9.64 0.14
C PHE A 189 -6.33 11.05 0.73
N GLY A 190 -6.75 12.05 -0.03
CA GLY A 190 -6.80 13.45 0.38
C GLY A 190 -8.19 13.84 0.90
N PHE A 191 -8.22 14.56 2.03
CA PHE A 191 -9.47 14.97 2.67
C PHE A 191 -9.49 16.45 3.01
N TYR A 192 -10.48 17.19 2.50
CA TYR A 192 -10.66 18.60 2.83
C TYR A 192 -11.92 18.84 3.64
N ARG A 193 -11.96 20.00 4.31
CA ARG A 193 -13.16 20.47 5.01
C ARG A 193 -13.95 21.42 4.10
N PRO A 194 -15.16 21.04 3.63
CA PRO A 194 -15.95 21.93 2.79
C PRO A 194 -16.39 23.15 3.59
N LEU A 195 -16.27 24.33 2.99
CA LEU A 195 -16.76 25.57 3.60
C LEU A 195 -18.27 25.46 3.82
N GLN A 196 -18.69 25.41 5.08
CA GLN A 196 -20.09 25.62 5.43
C GLN A 196 -20.41 27.10 5.22
N ILE A 197 -21.17 27.43 4.18
CA ILE A 197 -21.79 28.75 4.08
C ILE A 197 -22.83 28.82 5.21
N GLY A 198 -22.53 29.60 6.24
CA GLY A 198 -23.44 29.89 7.32
C GLY A 198 -24.74 30.51 6.80
N ASN A 199 -25.85 30.01 7.35
CA ASN A 199 -27.24 30.42 7.05
C ASN A 199 -27.56 31.82 7.60
#